data_AF-A0AAU2JP14-F1
#
_entry.id   AF-A0AAU2JP14-F1
#
_cell.length_a   1.000
_cell.length_b   1.000
_cell.length_c   1.000
_cell.angle_alpha   90.00
_cell.angle_beta   90.00
_cell.angle_gamma   90.00
#
_symmetry.space_group_name_H-M   'P 1'
#
loop_
_entity.id
_entity.type
_entity.pdbx_description
1 polymer ?
#
loop_
_entity_poly.entity_id
_entity_poly.type
_entity_poly.pdbx_seq_one_letter_code
_entity_poly.pdbx_strand_id
1 'polypeptide(L)'
;MTPYRTTDAGPTGGRAEWRDTTDEVFGLLHGARRAHRVQKRRDTAFHVYVVLLLTAMYLVPFGALAYGAAGSPREPWATSVSGALPFAGTALALAWFRVVVGDARWRGPVLLDAATASWLLPAPVDRGRLLRPRLRRTIVLHGAGAGLLTAVATYFLNLVVLGRPTAGIALAAAAAAVFGALAAATAGLVVSRDAIGPARRAAAALTVLAAAALLCAVLDAPAWLRPLFLWSGPWGWVTQCLAAASGSAPTGWPAAAALLVACAVWVIGRADREIAAMPVGVLLRRIRSAASVTAAVVTVDFRQARLAARGPESGVRRFRPPVLPPPRRPWLAVPWRTAAGWLAGPARLGWAAVWLAGAYTAVTVAPAAQGPGRIAAVLSALAAGYAATVGLLEAARLDGDDVNRSRALPWTFPGIVLRHALLPLAVLLPAGAVACALLASLGRPVLPAVLLLCCFPALLGAALISACRGTLPYELLLGADTVMGNTAVLQVAVWYLRGPMAACVVLFPFLAYGLRSVEGGAPSLPAGAVLGGGLLLGTTALAAWAGMRAWSHVRS
;
A
#
# COMPACT_ATOMS: atom_id res chain seq x y z
N MET A 1 19.93 40.43 22.82
CA MET A 1 20.05 40.13 21.37
C MET A 1 20.53 41.39 20.68
N THR A 2 21.83 41.52 20.55
CA THR A 2 22.50 42.62 19.85
C THR A 2 22.44 42.35 18.35
N PRO A 3 21.98 43.29 17.52
CA PRO A 3 21.97 43.12 16.07
C PRO A 3 23.42 43.11 15.57
N TYR A 4 23.83 41.97 15.01
CA TYR A 4 25.15 41.82 14.40
C TYR A 4 25.23 42.74 13.17
N ARG A 5 26.03 43.80 13.27
CA ARG A 5 26.32 44.73 12.17
C ARG A 5 27.13 43.97 11.13
N THR A 6 26.50 43.56 10.03
CA THR A 6 27.19 42.99 8.87
C THR A 6 28.00 44.08 8.19
N THR A 7 29.31 44.02 8.36
CA THR A 7 30.29 44.75 7.55
C THR A 7 30.19 44.31 6.09
N ASP A 8 30.23 45.27 5.17
CA ASP A 8 30.08 45.13 3.72
C ASP A 8 31.21 44.29 3.08
N ALA A 9 31.22 42.98 3.29
CA ALA A 9 31.96 42.05 2.47
C ALA A 9 31.21 41.91 1.13
N GLY A 10 31.83 42.34 0.03
CA GLY A 10 31.26 42.26 -1.30
C GLY A 10 30.69 40.87 -1.64
N PRO A 11 29.64 40.77 -2.49
CA PRO A 11 28.83 39.56 -2.69
C PRO A 11 29.59 38.32 -3.22
N THR A 12 30.85 38.48 -3.62
CA THR A 12 31.74 37.43 -4.09
C THR A 12 32.71 36.91 -3.02
N GLY A 13 33.18 37.76 -2.10
CA GLY A 13 34.17 37.41 -1.08
C GLY A 13 33.65 36.39 -0.07
N GLY A 14 32.46 36.62 0.48
CA GLY A 14 31.87 35.69 1.45
C GLY A 14 31.63 34.29 0.87
N ARG A 15 31.32 34.17 -0.44
CA ARG A 15 31.05 32.85 -1.05
C ARG A 15 32.29 31.96 -1.13
N ALA A 16 33.48 32.54 -1.25
CA ALA A 16 34.73 31.78 -1.26
C ALA A 16 35.05 31.28 0.16
N GLU A 17 35.00 32.17 1.14
CA GLU A 17 35.22 31.84 2.55
C GLU A 17 34.26 30.75 3.05
N TRP A 18 32.96 30.86 2.74
CA TRP A 18 31.98 29.83 3.11
C TRP A 18 32.27 28.47 2.45
N ARG A 19 32.86 28.43 1.26
CA ARG A 19 33.24 27.16 0.60
C ARG A 19 34.39 26.50 1.34
N ASP A 20 35.41 27.27 1.70
CA ASP A 20 36.58 26.76 2.41
C ASP A 20 36.19 26.22 3.79
N THR A 21 35.39 26.97 4.56
CA THR A 21 34.86 26.49 5.84
C THR A 21 33.96 25.26 5.67
N THR A 22 33.16 25.21 4.60
CA THR A 22 32.31 24.05 4.31
C THR A 22 33.15 22.80 4.05
N ASP A 23 34.24 22.93 3.29
CA ASP A 23 35.12 21.82 2.94
C ASP A 23 35.93 21.33 4.15
N GLU A 24 36.39 22.23 5.01
CA GLU A 24 37.03 21.89 6.28
C GLU A 24 36.08 21.15 7.23
N VAL A 25 34.87 21.67 7.47
CA VAL A 25 33.86 21.04 8.32
C VAL A 25 33.47 19.66 7.77
N PHE A 26 33.32 19.53 6.46
CA PHE A 26 33.06 18.22 5.85
C PHE A 26 34.25 17.26 5.99
N GLY A 27 35.48 17.74 5.88
CA GLY A 27 36.70 16.96 6.11
C GLY A 27 36.74 16.37 7.53
N LEU A 28 36.54 17.22 8.54
CA LEU A 28 36.48 16.82 9.95
C LEU A 28 35.37 15.81 10.21
N LEU A 29 34.16 16.07 9.72
CA LEU A 29 33.03 15.14 9.84
C LEU A 29 33.28 13.82 9.10
N HIS A 30 33.99 13.85 7.97
CA HIS A 30 34.37 12.65 7.25
C HIS A 30 35.32 11.77 8.09
N GLY A 31 36.32 12.39 8.73
CA GLY A 31 37.22 11.71 9.66
C GLY A 31 36.47 11.10 10.84
N ALA A 32 35.72 11.92 11.59
CA ALA A 32 35.00 11.50 12.78
C ALA A 32 33.95 10.40 12.51
N ARG A 33 33.28 10.44 11.34
CA ARG A 33 32.25 9.44 10.98
C ARG A 33 32.79 8.24 10.22
N ARG A 34 34.09 8.11 9.98
CA ARG A 34 34.64 7.00 9.17
C ARG A 34 34.30 5.64 9.78
N ALA A 35 34.55 5.45 11.07
CA ALA A 35 34.24 4.20 11.78
C ALA A 35 32.74 3.86 11.73
N HIS A 36 31.88 4.81 12.06
CA HIS A 36 30.43 4.62 12.01
C HIS A 36 29.92 4.33 10.59
N ARG A 37 30.49 4.95 9.54
CA ARG A 37 30.14 4.65 8.15
C ARG A 37 30.56 3.26 7.73
N VAL A 38 31.73 2.79 8.16
CA VAL A 38 32.19 1.42 7.91
C VAL A 38 31.24 0.43 8.59
N GLN A 39 30.89 0.66 9.85
CA GLN A 39 29.94 -0.19 10.57
C GLN A 39 28.57 -0.20 9.87
N LYS A 40 28.01 0.97 9.57
CA LYS A 40 26.72 1.07 8.86
C LYS A 40 26.73 0.41 7.48
N ARG A 41 27.85 0.45 6.76
CA ARG A 41 28.02 -0.28 5.49
C ARG A 41 28.04 -1.78 5.72
N ARG A 42 28.74 -2.28 6.74
CA ARG A 42 28.73 -3.69 7.14
C ARG A 42 27.33 -4.13 7.53
N ASP A 43 26.64 -3.37 8.36
CA ASP A 43 25.25 -3.66 8.76
C ASP A 43 24.33 -3.69 7.54
N THR A 44 24.43 -2.70 6.64
CA THR A 44 23.61 -2.67 5.42
C THR A 44 23.93 -3.86 4.51
N ALA A 45 25.21 -4.19 4.33
CA ALA A 45 25.64 -5.34 3.54
C ALA A 45 25.14 -6.66 4.14
N PHE A 46 25.17 -6.78 5.47
CA PHE A 46 24.61 -7.92 6.20
C PHE A 46 23.10 -8.03 5.98
N HIS A 47 22.34 -6.94 6.07
CA HIS A 47 20.90 -6.95 5.78
C HIS A 47 20.61 -7.34 4.33
N VAL A 48 21.37 -6.80 3.37
CA VAL A 48 21.24 -7.18 1.95
C VAL A 48 21.56 -8.66 1.76
N TYR A 49 22.62 -9.15 2.39
CA TYR A 49 22.99 -10.57 2.39
C TYR A 49 21.87 -11.45 2.95
N VAL A 50 21.31 -11.11 4.12
CA VAL A 50 20.20 -11.85 4.72
C VAL A 50 18.96 -11.85 3.81
N VAL A 51 18.59 -10.71 3.24
CA VAL A 51 17.45 -10.63 2.31
C VAL A 51 17.69 -11.47 1.06
N LEU A 52 18.89 -11.41 0.46
CA LEU A 52 19.25 -12.21 -0.70
C LEU A 52 19.27 -13.70 -0.37
N LEU A 53 19.81 -14.08 0.80
CA LEU A 53 19.86 -15.46 1.27
C LEU A 53 18.45 -16.01 1.51
N LEU A 54 17.59 -15.28 2.22
CA LEU A 54 16.20 -15.67 2.45
C LEU A 54 15.43 -15.76 1.13
N THR A 55 15.67 -14.81 0.22
CA THR A 55 15.07 -14.86 -1.12
C THR A 55 15.55 -16.09 -1.87
N ALA A 56 16.85 -16.38 -1.93
CA ALA A 56 17.36 -17.57 -2.60
C ALA A 56 16.83 -18.86 -1.96
N MET A 57 16.87 -18.95 -0.63
CA MET A 57 16.51 -20.15 0.13
C MET A 57 15.02 -20.47 0.09
N TYR A 58 14.15 -19.46 0.03
CA TYR A 58 12.71 -19.71 -0.04
C TYR A 58 12.18 -19.61 -1.47
N LEU A 59 12.53 -18.55 -2.20
CA LEU A 59 11.95 -18.25 -3.50
C LEU A 59 12.29 -19.30 -4.56
N VAL A 60 13.54 -19.79 -4.58
CA VAL A 60 14.00 -20.78 -5.58
C VAL A 60 13.31 -22.13 -5.38
N PRO A 61 13.30 -22.76 -4.19
CA PRO A 61 12.61 -24.03 -4.02
C PRO A 61 11.09 -23.90 -4.15
N PHE A 62 10.47 -22.81 -3.65
CA PHE A 62 9.03 -22.60 -3.90
C PHE A 62 8.73 -22.40 -5.39
N GLY A 63 9.61 -21.73 -6.13
CA GLY A 63 9.52 -21.63 -7.59
C GLY A 63 9.67 -22.97 -8.29
N ALA A 64 10.61 -23.80 -7.85
CA ALA A 64 10.82 -25.15 -8.39
C ALA A 64 9.64 -26.10 -8.08
N LEU A 65 9.09 -26.02 -6.87
CA LEU A 65 7.88 -26.77 -6.49
C LEU A 65 6.66 -26.31 -7.28
N ALA A 66 6.47 -24.99 -7.43
CA ALA A 66 5.41 -24.45 -8.26
C ALA A 66 5.55 -24.89 -9.72
N TYR A 67 6.78 -24.92 -10.24
CA TYR A 67 7.08 -25.41 -11.58
C TYR A 67 6.78 -26.90 -11.75
N GLY A 68 7.23 -27.75 -10.81
CA GLY A 68 6.99 -29.19 -10.83
C GLY A 68 5.51 -29.56 -10.67
N ALA A 69 4.75 -28.76 -9.92
CA ALA A 69 3.31 -28.95 -9.74
C ALA A 69 2.47 -28.46 -10.94
N ALA A 70 3.00 -27.58 -11.78
CA ALA A 70 2.24 -26.90 -12.83
C ALA A 70 1.98 -27.73 -14.09
N GLY A 71 2.31 -29.03 -14.13
CA GLY A 71 1.80 -29.98 -15.14
C GLY A 71 1.74 -29.45 -16.58
N SER A 72 2.88 -29.36 -17.26
CA SER A 72 3.03 -28.88 -18.65
C SER A 72 2.80 -27.36 -18.90
N PRO A 73 3.53 -26.74 -19.85
CA PRO A 73 3.64 -25.27 -19.94
C PRO A 73 2.46 -24.51 -20.59
N ARG A 74 1.24 -25.06 -20.66
CA ARG A 74 0.13 -24.43 -21.42
C ARG A 74 -1.24 -24.63 -20.79
N GLU A 75 -1.32 -24.39 -19.50
CA GLU A 75 -2.62 -24.31 -18.86
C GLU A 75 -3.43 -23.08 -19.37
N PRO A 76 -4.76 -23.18 -19.52
CA PRO A 76 -5.64 -22.11 -20.04
C PRO A 76 -5.51 -20.76 -19.32
N TRP A 77 -5.07 -20.77 -18.06
CA TRP A 77 -4.88 -19.56 -17.27
C TRP A 77 -3.63 -18.76 -17.69
N ALA A 78 -2.62 -19.36 -18.33
CA ALA A 78 -1.44 -18.63 -18.83
C ALA A 78 -1.81 -17.61 -19.92
N THR A 79 -2.73 -17.98 -20.82
CA THR A 79 -3.27 -17.07 -21.85
C THR A 79 -4.08 -15.93 -21.21
N SER A 80 -4.84 -16.23 -20.15
CA SER A 80 -5.59 -15.23 -19.40
C SER A 80 -4.67 -14.24 -18.68
N VAL A 81 -3.61 -14.75 -18.03
CA VAL A 81 -2.59 -13.92 -17.36
C VAL A 81 -1.87 -13.01 -18.37
N SER A 82 -1.50 -13.55 -19.52
CA SER A 82 -0.84 -12.79 -20.59
C SER A 82 -1.75 -11.71 -21.17
N GLY A 83 -3.05 -12.00 -21.35
CA GLY A 83 -4.05 -11.02 -21.78
C GLY A 83 -4.31 -9.91 -20.75
N ALA A 84 -4.24 -10.24 -19.46
CA ALA A 84 -4.43 -9.30 -18.35
C ALA A 84 -3.19 -8.44 -18.06
N LEU A 85 -1.99 -8.90 -18.43
CA LEU A 85 -0.71 -8.27 -18.09
C LEU A 85 -0.59 -6.79 -18.47
N PRO A 86 -1.03 -6.32 -19.66
CA PRO A 86 -0.99 -4.89 -20.01
C PRO A 86 -1.74 -4.01 -19.01
N PHE A 87 -2.85 -4.50 -18.48
CA PHE A 87 -3.70 -3.78 -17.55
C PHE A 87 -3.23 -3.93 -16.10
N ALA A 88 -2.93 -5.17 -15.68
CA ALA A 88 -2.45 -5.47 -14.33
C ALA A 88 -1.08 -4.84 -14.06
N GLY A 89 -0.14 -4.92 -15.00
CA GLY A 89 1.18 -4.29 -14.90
C GLY A 89 1.06 -2.76 -14.79
N THR A 90 0.16 -2.16 -15.56
CA THR A 90 -0.11 -0.71 -15.51
C THR A 90 -0.69 -0.32 -14.14
N ALA A 91 -1.65 -1.10 -13.62
CA ALA A 91 -2.23 -0.87 -12.30
C ALA A 91 -1.17 -0.95 -11.19
N LEU A 92 -0.28 -1.95 -11.24
CA LEU A 92 0.82 -2.12 -10.29
C LEU A 92 1.84 -0.99 -10.37
N ALA A 93 2.21 -0.54 -11.58
CA ALA A 93 3.11 0.59 -11.78
C ALA A 93 2.51 1.90 -11.22
N LEU A 94 1.22 2.15 -11.46
CA LEU A 94 0.49 3.29 -10.89
C LEU A 94 0.43 3.22 -9.35
N ALA A 95 0.16 2.04 -8.80
CA ALA A 95 0.14 1.81 -7.35
C ALA A 95 1.52 2.06 -6.74
N TRP A 96 2.59 1.54 -7.35
CA TRP A 96 3.97 1.77 -6.93
C TRP A 96 4.33 3.26 -6.94
N PHE A 97 4.06 3.95 -8.05
CA PHE A 97 4.31 5.39 -8.18
C PHE A 97 3.59 6.18 -7.08
N ARG A 98 2.33 5.84 -6.81
CA ARG A 98 1.56 6.45 -5.73
C ARG A 98 2.18 6.19 -4.36
N VAL A 99 2.64 4.97 -4.10
CA VAL A 99 3.30 4.61 -2.83
C VAL A 99 4.58 5.44 -2.65
N VAL A 100 5.44 5.53 -3.66
CA VAL A 100 6.69 6.29 -3.59
C VAL A 100 6.43 7.79 -3.39
N VAL A 101 5.49 8.38 -4.14
CA VAL A 101 5.11 9.78 -3.97
C VAL A 101 4.47 10.03 -2.60
N GLY A 102 3.67 9.08 -2.11
CA GLY A 102 3.08 9.12 -0.77
C GLY A 102 4.13 9.06 0.32
N ASP A 103 5.15 8.19 0.17
CA ASP A 103 6.24 8.03 1.12
C ASP A 103 7.08 9.30 1.28
N ALA A 104 7.50 9.88 0.14
CA ALA A 104 8.28 11.11 0.17
C ALA A 104 7.52 12.30 0.75
N ARG A 105 6.18 12.32 0.68
CA ARG A 105 5.41 13.38 1.34
C ARG A 105 5.66 13.41 2.82
N TRP A 106 5.66 12.29 3.52
CA TRP A 106 5.85 12.34 4.97
C TRP A 106 7.31 12.24 5.40
N ARG A 107 8.13 11.44 4.71
CA ARG A 107 9.58 11.33 4.99
C ARG A 107 10.38 12.55 4.53
N GLY A 108 9.89 13.24 3.51
CA GLY A 108 10.71 14.11 2.68
C GLY A 108 11.46 13.32 1.61
N PRO A 109 12.03 14.00 0.60
CA PRO A 109 12.73 13.35 -0.51
C PRO A 109 14.16 12.91 -0.15
N VAL A 110 14.64 13.34 1.01
CA VAL A 110 15.96 13.06 1.54
C VAL A 110 15.83 12.75 3.02
N LEU A 111 16.33 11.59 3.45
CA LEU A 111 16.42 11.25 4.87
C LEU A 111 17.72 11.84 5.45
N LEU A 112 17.55 12.75 6.40
CA LEU A 112 18.63 13.31 7.21
C LEU A 112 18.57 12.70 8.60
N ASP A 113 19.73 12.31 9.14
CA ASP A 113 19.83 11.94 10.55
C ASP A 113 19.58 13.17 11.44
N ALA A 114 19.03 12.93 12.64
CA ALA A 114 18.64 13.99 13.56
C ALA A 114 19.79 14.94 13.90
N ALA A 115 21.01 14.40 14.08
CA ALA A 115 22.20 15.21 14.36
C ALA A 115 22.57 16.14 13.19
N THR A 116 22.60 15.62 11.96
CA THR A 116 22.83 16.46 10.77
C THR A 116 21.72 17.51 10.63
N ALA A 117 20.48 17.15 10.94
CA ALA A 117 19.36 18.08 10.89
C ALA A 117 19.48 19.22 11.92
N SER A 118 19.86 18.90 13.16
CA SER A 118 19.94 19.90 14.25
C SER A 118 21.18 20.77 14.17
N TRP A 119 22.31 20.24 13.71
CA TRP A 119 23.59 20.96 13.73
C TRP A 119 23.96 21.59 12.38
N LEU A 120 23.73 20.90 11.26
CA LEU A 120 24.21 21.37 9.95
C LEU A 120 23.17 22.17 9.16
N LEU A 121 21.86 21.93 9.36
CA LEU A 121 20.85 22.72 8.64
C LEU A 121 20.76 24.18 9.09
N PRO A 122 20.97 24.52 10.39
CA PRO A 122 21.04 25.92 10.81
C PRO A 122 22.36 26.60 10.45
N ALA A 123 23.43 25.84 10.22
CA ALA A 123 24.74 26.38 9.87
C ALA A 123 24.77 26.93 8.43
N PRO A 124 25.59 27.96 8.14
CA PRO A 124 25.75 28.55 6.81
C PRO A 124 26.59 27.66 5.86
N VAL A 125 26.13 26.43 5.60
CA VAL A 125 26.80 25.47 4.70
C VAL A 125 26.09 25.37 3.34
N ASP A 126 26.82 24.97 2.29
CA ASP A 126 26.22 24.66 0.99
C ASP A 126 25.28 23.44 1.08
N ARG A 127 24.00 23.72 1.23
CA ARG A 127 22.92 22.72 1.29
C ARG A 127 22.89 21.81 0.06
N GLY A 128 23.30 22.29 -1.11
CA GLY A 128 23.37 21.49 -2.33
C GLY A 128 24.31 20.31 -2.19
N ARG A 129 25.51 20.53 -1.63
CA ARG A 129 26.50 19.49 -1.33
C ARG A 129 25.98 18.46 -0.31
N LEU A 130 25.16 18.91 0.65
CA LEU A 130 24.57 18.04 1.67
C LEU A 130 23.39 17.19 1.17
N LEU A 131 22.53 17.76 0.32
CA LEU A 131 21.25 17.16 -0.07
C LEU A 131 21.33 16.30 -1.34
N ARG A 132 22.09 16.72 -2.36
CA ARG A 132 22.16 16.02 -3.66
C ARG A 132 22.64 14.56 -3.54
N PRO A 133 23.73 14.23 -2.82
CA PRO A 133 24.17 12.84 -2.70
C PRO A 133 23.13 11.94 -2.05
N ARG A 134 22.39 12.47 -1.08
CA ARG A 134 21.34 11.72 -0.38
C ARG A 134 20.05 11.58 -1.21
N LEU A 135 19.71 12.57 -2.04
CA LEU A 135 18.65 12.44 -3.04
C LEU A 135 18.99 11.35 -4.05
N ARG A 136 20.21 11.37 -4.60
CA ARG A 136 20.69 10.34 -5.54
C ARG A 136 20.63 8.96 -4.92
N ARG A 137 21.02 8.80 -3.66
CA ARG A 137 20.88 7.54 -2.92
C ARG A 137 19.42 7.09 -2.83
N THR A 138 18.49 8.00 -2.56
CA THR A 138 17.05 7.68 -2.48
C THR A 138 16.51 7.25 -3.84
N ILE A 139 16.89 7.93 -4.92
CA ILE A 139 16.56 7.57 -6.31
C ILE A 139 17.08 6.17 -6.64
N VAL A 140 18.34 5.88 -6.32
CA VAL A 140 18.96 4.56 -6.55
C VAL A 140 18.28 3.47 -5.72
N LEU A 141 17.95 3.72 -4.45
CA LEU A 141 17.29 2.74 -3.59
C LEU A 141 15.88 2.38 -4.09
N HIS A 142 15.07 3.38 -4.49
CA HIS A 142 13.75 3.10 -5.05
C HIS A 142 13.82 2.45 -6.43
N GLY A 143 14.81 2.83 -7.26
CA GLY A 143 15.07 2.15 -8.52
C GLY A 143 15.46 0.68 -8.31
N ALA A 144 16.47 0.41 -7.49
CA ALA A 144 16.91 -0.95 -7.18
C ALA A 144 15.79 -1.79 -6.55
N GLY A 145 15.01 -1.22 -5.63
CA GLY A 145 13.85 -1.90 -5.03
C GLY A 145 12.77 -2.26 -6.05
N ALA A 146 12.40 -1.33 -6.93
CA ALA A 146 11.44 -1.60 -8.00
C ALA A 146 11.97 -2.66 -8.98
N GLY A 147 13.23 -2.55 -9.40
CA GLY A 147 13.87 -3.52 -10.29
C GLY A 147 13.92 -4.92 -9.70
N LEU A 148 14.29 -5.07 -8.42
CA LEU A 148 14.33 -6.35 -7.71
C LEU A 148 12.92 -6.97 -7.59
N LEU A 149 11.92 -6.19 -7.18
CA LEU A 149 10.55 -6.67 -7.06
C LEU A 149 10.00 -7.13 -8.42
N THR A 150 10.25 -6.38 -9.49
CA THR A 150 9.84 -6.77 -10.85
C THR A 150 10.64 -7.96 -11.36
N ALA A 151 11.93 -8.10 -11.04
CA ALA A 151 12.71 -9.27 -11.41
C ALA A 151 12.13 -10.55 -10.81
N VAL A 152 11.80 -10.51 -9.51
CA VAL A 152 11.14 -11.61 -8.80
C VAL A 152 9.78 -11.92 -9.42
N ALA A 153 8.94 -10.91 -9.63
CA ALA A 153 7.62 -11.10 -10.23
C ALA A 153 7.70 -11.68 -11.65
N THR A 154 8.64 -11.19 -12.47
CA THR A 154 8.86 -11.67 -13.84
C THR A 154 9.43 -13.07 -13.87
N TYR A 155 10.28 -13.44 -12.90
CA TYR A 155 10.77 -14.81 -12.75
C TYR A 155 9.62 -15.79 -12.55
N PHE A 156 8.72 -15.53 -11.59
CA PHE A 156 7.52 -16.36 -11.42
C PHE A 156 6.63 -16.34 -12.63
N LEU A 157 6.38 -15.16 -13.22
CA LEU A 157 5.57 -15.04 -14.42
C LEU A 157 6.13 -15.87 -15.57
N ASN A 158 7.45 -15.92 -15.74
CA ASN A 158 8.09 -16.70 -16.80
C ASN A 158 8.08 -18.20 -16.50
N LEU A 159 8.26 -18.61 -15.25
CA LEU A 159 8.05 -20.01 -14.85
C LEU A 159 6.62 -20.46 -15.13
N VAL A 160 5.66 -19.57 -14.90
CA VAL A 160 4.22 -19.79 -15.04
C VAL A 160 3.76 -19.78 -16.50
N VAL A 161 4.13 -18.76 -17.28
CA VAL A 161 3.64 -18.53 -18.65
C VAL A 161 4.50 -19.26 -19.68
N LEU A 162 5.82 -19.26 -19.49
CA LEU A 162 6.78 -19.77 -20.47
C LEU A 162 7.38 -21.12 -20.08
N GLY A 163 7.15 -21.58 -18.83
CA GLY A 163 7.77 -22.80 -18.30
C GLY A 163 9.30 -22.70 -18.13
N ARG A 164 9.89 -21.50 -18.25
CA ARG A 164 11.32 -21.28 -18.09
C ARG A 164 11.65 -19.80 -17.83
N PRO A 165 12.66 -19.50 -17.01
CA PRO A 165 13.18 -18.14 -16.92
C PRO A 165 13.80 -17.71 -18.26
N THR A 166 13.72 -16.43 -18.58
CA THR A 166 14.27 -15.85 -19.82
C THR A 166 15.16 -14.65 -19.50
N ALA A 167 16.03 -14.27 -20.45
CA ALA A 167 16.81 -13.04 -20.35
C ALA A 167 15.94 -11.77 -20.24
N GLY A 168 14.64 -11.85 -20.58
CA GLY A 168 13.66 -10.78 -20.42
C GLY A 168 13.53 -10.27 -18.99
N ILE A 169 13.87 -11.09 -17.97
CA ILE A 169 13.87 -10.67 -16.56
C ILE A 169 14.76 -9.44 -16.35
N ALA A 170 15.94 -9.39 -16.99
CA ALA A 170 16.85 -8.25 -16.88
C ALA A 170 16.26 -6.98 -17.51
N LEU A 171 15.56 -7.11 -18.65
CA LEU A 171 14.88 -6.00 -19.31
C LEU A 171 13.75 -5.43 -18.44
N ALA A 172 12.88 -6.30 -17.91
CA ALA A 172 11.79 -5.89 -17.04
C ALA A 172 12.31 -5.23 -15.75
N ALA A 173 13.36 -5.80 -15.15
CA ALA A 173 14.01 -5.24 -13.97
C ALA A 173 14.65 -3.87 -14.24
N ALA A 174 15.36 -3.71 -15.37
CA ALA A 174 15.97 -2.44 -15.75
C ALA A 174 14.91 -1.35 -15.99
N ALA A 175 13.85 -1.67 -16.74
CA ALA A 175 12.74 -0.73 -16.97
C ALA A 175 12.05 -0.33 -15.66
N ALA A 176 11.79 -1.29 -14.77
CA ALA A 176 11.22 -1.02 -13.46
C ALA A 176 12.15 -0.19 -12.57
N ALA A 177 13.47 -0.39 -12.67
CA ALA A 177 14.44 0.42 -11.94
C ALA A 177 14.46 1.88 -12.40
N VAL A 178 14.40 2.12 -13.72
CA VAL A 178 14.27 3.47 -14.27
C VAL A 178 12.95 4.11 -13.83
N PHE A 179 11.84 3.36 -13.84
CA PHE A 179 10.55 3.85 -13.37
C PHE A 179 10.54 4.16 -11.87
N GLY A 180 11.15 3.32 -11.03
CA GLY A 180 11.31 3.56 -9.59
C GLY A 180 12.15 4.81 -9.29
N ALA A 181 13.23 5.02 -10.06
CA ALA A 181 14.06 6.22 -9.99
C ALA A 181 13.27 7.48 -10.38
N LEU A 182 12.50 7.41 -11.48
CA LEU A 182 11.59 8.48 -11.92
C LEU A 182 10.55 8.81 -10.83
N ALA A 183 9.94 7.81 -10.21
CA ALA A 183 8.95 7.99 -9.15
C ALA A 183 9.55 8.73 -7.94
N ALA A 184 10.75 8.32 -7.50
CA ALA A 184 11.44 8.97 -6.39
C ALA A 184 11.86 10.41 -6.70
N ALA A 185 12.37 10.66 -7.92
CA ALA A 185 12.73 12.02 -8.35
C ALA A 185 11.50 12.94 -8.48
N THR A 186 10.39 12.42 -9.00
CA THR A 186 9.11 13.15 -9.05
C THR A 186 8.61 13.48 -7.64
N ALA A 187 8.74 12.54 -6.71
CA ALA A 187 8.42 12.75 -5.31
C ALA A 187 9.30 13.86 -4.69
N GLY A 188 10.59 13.90 -5.06
CA GLY A 188 11.51 15.01 -4.87
C GLY A 188 10.94 16.37 -5.25
N LEU A 189 10.53 16.50 -6.50
CA LEU A 189 9.99 17.74 -7.07
C LEU A 189 8.65 18.16 -6.43
N VAL A 190 7.78 17.21 -6.14
CA VAL A 190 6.50 17.49 -5.48
C VAL A 190 6.73 18.11 -4.11
N VAL A 191 7.71 17.60 -3.35
CA VAL A 191 8.02 18.13 -2.02
C VAL A 191 8.82 19.43 -2.09
N SER A 192 9.75 19.59 -3.03
CA SER A 192 10.54 20.83 -3.16
C SER A 192 9.67 22.04 -3.53
N ARG A 193 8.62 21.84 -4.34
CA ARG A 193 7.72 22.90 -4.80
C ARG A 193 6.50 23.15 -3.91
N ASP A 194 6.41 22.46 -2.76
CA ASP A 194 5.22 22.43 -1.91
C ASP A 194 3.91 22.13 -2.69
N ALA A 195 4.02 21.32 -3.73
CA ALA A 195 2.94 21.00 -4.66
C ALA A 195 1.99 19.91 -4.08
N ILE A 196 1.81 19.88 -2.76
CA ILE A 196 1.08 18.82 -2.04
C ILE A 196 -0.39 18.77 -2.49
N GLY A 197 -1.02 19.94 -2.63
CA GLY A 197 -2.41 20.07 -3.10
C GLY A 197 -2.67 19.43 -4.47
N PRO A 198 -2.00 19.88 -5.56
CA PRO A 198 -2.15 19.26 -6.87
C PRO A 198 -1.69 17.79 -6.86
N ALA A 199 -0.63 17.44 -6.13
CA ALA A 199 -0.18 16.05 -6.04
C ALA A 199 -1.22 15.15 -5.35
N ARG A 200 -2.01 15.66 -4.38
CA ARG A 200 -3.12 14.91 -3.77
C ARG A 200 -4.24 14.64 -4.77
N ARG A 201 -4.59 15.62 -5.60
CA ARG A 201 -5.58 15.43 -6.69
C ARG A 201 -5.07 14.42 -7.72
N ALA A 202 -3.82 14.56 -8.16
CA ALA A 202 -3.18 13.61 -9.06
C ALA A 202 -3.15 12.20 -8.45
N ALA A 203 -2.80 12.05 -7.17
CA ALA A 203 -2.80 10.75 -6.51
C ALA A 203 -4.19 10.10 -6.49
N ALA A 204 -5.26 10.88 -6.29
CA ALA A 204 -6.62 10.36 -6.38
C ALA A 204 -6.96 9.89 -7.81
N ALA A 205 -6.62 10.68 -8.83
CA ALA A 205 -6.80 10.31 -10.23
C ALA A 205 -6.00 9.04 -10.59
N LEU A 206 -4.75 8.93 -10.13
CA LEU A 206 -3.91 7.73 -10.33
C LEU A 206 -4.50 6.50 -9.65
N THR A 207 -5.17 6.64 -8.49
CA THR A 207 -5.88 5.52 -7.86
C THR A 207 -7.09 5.09 -8.66
N VAL A 208 -7.87 6.04 -9.20
CA VAL A 208 -9.00 5.72 -10.07
C VAL A 208 -8.50 5.02 -11.34
N LEU A 209 -7.42 5.51 -11.94
CA LEU A 209 -6.82 4.90 -13.13
C LEU A 209 -6.27 3.50 -12.83
N ALA A 210 -5.62 3.29 -11.68
CA ALA A 210 -5.15 1.97 -11.26
C ALA A 210 -6.31 0.99 -11.02
N ALA A 211 -7.41 1.47 -10.42
CA ALA A 211 -8.63 0.68 -10.23
C ALA A 211 -9.28 0.32 -11.57
N ALA A 212 -9.36 1.27 -12.51
CA ALA A 212 -9.89 1.04 -13.85
C ALA A 212 -9.02 0.05 -14.64
N ALA A 213 -7.69 0.19 -14.56
CA ALA A 213 -6.75 -0.77 -15.17
C ALA A 213 -6.94 -2.17 -14.56
N LEU A 214 -7.01 -2.29 -13.23
CA LEU A 214 -7.25 -3.58 -12.58
C LEU A 214 -8.60 -4.18 -13.02
N LEU A 215 -9.67 -3.37 -13.07
CA LEU A 215 -10.96 -3.83 -13.55
C LEU A 215 -10.88 -4.33 -15.00
N CYS A 216 -10.17 -3.62 -15.88
CA CYS A 216 -9.96 -4.06 -17.26
C CYS A 216 -9.21 -5.40 -17.36
N ALA A 217 -8.25 -5.63 -16.46
CA ALA A 217 -7.52 -6.89 -16.38
C ALA A 217 -8.44 -8.07 -16.01
N VAL A 218 -9.43 -7.81 -15.16
CA VAL A 218 -10.34 -8.83 -14.59
C VAL A 218 -11.48 -9.16 -15.54
N LEU A 219 -12.03 -8.14 -16.20
CA LEU A 219 -13.17 -8.28 -17.11
C LEU A 219 -12.76 -8.71 -18.52
N ASP A 220 -11.47 -8.99 -18.76
CA ASP A 220 -10.91 -9.26 -20.09
C ASP A 220 -11.31 -8.18 -21.10
N ALA A 221 -10.93 -6.94 -20.76
CA ALA A 221 -11.37 -5.76 -21.50
C ALA A 221 -11.00 -5.83 -23.00
N PRO A 222 -11.82 -5.21 -23.87
CA PRO A 222 -11.60 -5.19 -25.31
C PRO A 222 -10.16 -4.83 -25.71
N ALA A 223 -9.63 -5.51 -26.74
CA ALA A 223 -8.25 -5.36 -27.18
C ALA A 223 -7.86 -3.91 -27.53
N TRP A 224 -8.81 -3.07 -27.96
CA TRP A 224 -8.57 -1.67 -28.30
C TRP A 224 -8.21 -0.78 -27.09
N LEU A 225 -8.56 -1.18 -25.86
CA LEU A 225 -8.16 -0.46 -24.63
C LEU A 225 -6.69 -0.69 -24.28
N ARG A 226 -6.10 -1.82 -24.70
CA ARG A 226 -4.70 -2.17 -24.40
C ARG A 226 -3.70 -1.07 -24.81
N PRO A 227 -3.69 -0.57 -26.07
CA PRO A 227 -2.77 0.49 -26.46
C PRO A 227 -2.97 1.78 -25.64
N LEU A 228 -4.21 2.12 -25.27
CA LEU A 228 -4.47 3.32 -24.46
C LEU A 228 -3.80 3.25 -23.08
N PHE A 229 -3.89 2.12 -22.38
CA PHE A 229 -3.20 1.94 -21.10
C PHE A 229 -1.68 1.86 -21.28
N LEU A 230 -1.19 1.12 -22.28
CA LEU A 230 0.25 0.97 -22.52
C LEU A 230 0.95 2.27 -22.94
N TRP A 231 0.22 3.21 -23.56
CA TRP A 231 0.74 4.53 -23.97
C TRP A 231 0.29 5.69 -23.07
N SER A 232 -0.46 5.41 -22.00
CA SER A 232 -0.98 6.45 -21.09
C SER A 232 0.09 7.20 -20.29
N GLY A 233 1.34 6.71 -20.25
CA GLY A 233 2.46 7.38 -19.60
C GLY A 233 3.56 6.42 -19.14
N PRO A 234 4.48 6.88 -18.27
CA PRO A 234 5.62 6.08 -17.80
C PRO A 234 5.26 4.74 -17.18
N TRP A 235 4.09 4.63 -16.54
CA TRP A 235 3.55 3.39 -15.98
C TRP A 235 3.12 2.37 -17.05
N GLY A 236 2.63 2.84 -18.20
CA GLY A 236 2.32 2.00 -19.35
C GLY A 236 3.61 1.56 -20.06
N TRP A 237 4.59 2.47 -20.19
CA TRP A 237 5.85 2.19 -20.86
C TRP A 237 6.69 1.11 -20.17
N VAL A 238 6.77 1.14 -18.83
CA VAL A 238 7.41 0.06 -18.05
C VAL A 238 6.66 -1.27 -18.22
N THR A 239 5.33 -1.22 -18.34
CA THR A 239 4.49 -2.41 -18.55
C THR A 239 4.72 -3.03 -19.93
N GLN A 240 4.99 -2.23 -20.97
CA GLN A 240 5.37 -2.77 -22.29
C GLN A 240 6.68 -3.58 -22.22
N CYS A 241 7.65 -3.13 -21.43
CA CYS A 241 8.91 -3.87 -21.23
C CYS A 241 8.68 -5.18 -20.45
N LEU A 242 7.80 -5.15 -19.45
CA LEU A 242 7.38 -6.35 -18.71
C LEU A 242 6.65 -7.35 -19.62
N ALA A 243 5.74 -6.87 -20.46
CA ALA A 243 5.02 -7.70 -21.43
C ALA A 243 5.98 -8.33 -22.45
N ALA A 244 6.95 -7.56 -22.96
CA ALA A 244 7.97 -8.10 -23.84
C ALA A 244 8.82 -9.19 -23.15
N ALA A 245 9.15 -9.01 -21.87
CA ALA A 245 9.90 -9.99 -21.07
C ALA A 245 9.16 -11.31 -20.84
N SER A 246 7.82 -11.28 -20.83
CA SER A 246 6.95 -12.46 -20.71
C SER A 246 6.57 -13.09 -22.06
N GLY A 247 7.19 -12.65 -23.17
CA GLY A 247 6.96 -13.20 -24.52
C GLY A 247 5.79 -12.56 -25.28
N SER A 248 4.99 -11.71 -24.64
CA SER A 248 3.99 -10.88 -25.29
C SER A 248 4.65 -9.58 -25.75
N ALA A 249 5.36 -9.56 -26.88
CA ALA A 249 6.09 -8.37 -27.33
C ALA A 249 5.17 -7.38 -28.08
N PRO A 250 4.63 -6.31 -27.45
CA PRO A 250 3.97 -5.26 -28.20
C PRO A 250 5.01 -4.55 -29.07
N THR A 251 4.69 -4.27 -30.33
CA THR A 251 5.62 -3.69 -31.32
C THR A 251 6.26 -2.36 -30.87
N GLY A 252 5.63 -1.64 -29.94
CA GLY A 252 6.07 -0.33 -29.43
C GLY A 252 7.05 -0.35 -28.24
N TRP A 253 7.41 -1.51 -27.68
CA TRP A 253 8.17 -1.56 -26.42
C TRP A 253 9.54 -0.84 -26.46
N PRO A 254 10.33 -0.84 -27.56
CA PRO A 254 11.62 -0.15 -27.58
C PRO A 254 11.46 1.37 -27.48
N ALA A 255 10.46 1.93 -28.19
CA ALA A 255 10.14 3.35 -28.14
C ALA A 255 9.65 3.75 -26.74
N ALA A 256 8.81 2.90 -26.11
CA ALA A 256 8.36 3.11 -24.75
C ALA A 256 9.52 3.11 -23.73
N ALA A 257 10.49 2.19 -23.87
CA ALA A 257 11.69 2.16 -23.04
C ALA A 257 12.54 3.44 -23.19
N ALA A 258 12.73 3.90 -24.43
CA ALA A 258 13.47 5.14 -24.71
C ALA A 258 12.78 6.38 -24.08
N LEU A 259 11.46 6.49 -24.21
CA LEU A 259 10.68 7.57 -23.59
C LEU A 259 10.75 7.52 -22.06
N LEU A 260 10.71 6.33 -21.46
CA LEU A 260 10.84 6.15 -20.02
C LEU A 260 12.20 6.65 -19.51
N VAL A 261 13.29 6.29 -20.20
CA VAL A 261 14.65 6.75 -19.87
C VAL A 261 14.77 8.26 -20.04
N ALA A 262 14.31 8.81 -21.17
CA ALA A 262 14.36 10.25 -21.41
C ALA A 262 13.59 11.06 -20.34
N CYS A 263 12.39 10.58 -19.97
CA CYS A 263 11.59 11.17 -18.92
C CYS A 263 12.30 11.10 -17.56
N ALA A 264 12.85 9.93 -17.21
CA ALA A 264 13.61 9.74 -15.96
C ALA A 264 14.81 10.68 -15.88
N VAL A 265 15.64 10.77 -16.92
CA VAL A 265 16.81 11.66 -16.98
C VAL A 265 16.39 13.12 -16.77
N TRP A 266 15.34 13.57 -17.47
CA TRP A 266 14.85 14.94 -17.35
C TRP A 266 14.34 15.26 -15.93
N VAL A 267 13.52 14.38 -15.34
CA VAL A 267 12.97 14.57 -14.00
C VAL A 267 14.07 14.50 -12.92
N ILE A 268 15.02 13.56 -13.04
CA ILE A 268 16.15 13.44 -12.10
C ILE A 268 17.03 14.69 -12.17
N GLY A 269 17.34 15.18 -13.37
CA GLY A 269 18.11 16.42 -13.56
C GLY A 269 17.41 17.64 -12.96
N ARG A 270 16.09 17.73 -13.09
CA ARG A 270 15.30 18.79 -12.44
C ARG A 270 15.30 18.65 -10.91
N ALA A 271 15.12 17.45 -10.38
CA ALA A 271 15.11 17.20 -8.94
C ALA A 271 16.46 17.54 -8.29
N ASP A 272 17.58 17.19 -8.92
CA ASP A 272 18.94 17.47 -8.43
C ASP A 272 19.25 18.98 -8.38
N ARG A 273 18.65 19.76 -9.29
CA ARG A 273 18.76 21.23 -9.29
C ARG A 273 17.90 21.87 -8.20
N GLU A 274 16.64 21.44 -8.06
CA GLU A 274 15.68 22.07 -7.13
C GLU A 274 15.89 21.71 -5.66
N ILE A 275 16.48 20.54 -5.36
CA ILE A 275 16.65 20.10 -3.97
C ILE A 275 17.49 21.07 -3.13
N ALA A 276 18.47 21.76 -3.76
CA ALA A 276 19.33 22.72 -3.08
C ALA A 276 18.57 23.98 -2.62
N ALA A 277 17.46 24.32 -3.29
CA ALA A 277 16.65 25.49 -2.98
C ALA A 277 15.60 25.23 -1.88
N MET A 278 15.53 24.01 -1.33
CA MET A 278 14.49 23.64 -0.37
C MET A 278 14.59 24.46 0.93
N PRO A 279 13.47 25.05 1.42
CA PRO A 279 13.47 25.77 2.69
C PRO A 279 13.81 24.86 3.88
N VAL A 280 14.68 25.33 4.77
CA VAL A 280 15.12 24.58 5.96
C VAL A 280 13.96 24.19 6.86
N GLY A 281 12.98 25.07 7.04
CA GLY A 281 11.78 24.78 7.84
C GLY A 281 10.97 23.60 7.31
N VAL A 282 10.93 23.38 5.99
CA VAL A 282 10.27 22.20 5.38
C VAL A 282 11.05 20.94 5.72
N LEU A 283 12.38 20.95 5.55
CA LEU A 283 13.24 19.81 5.91
C LEU A 283 13.09 19.42 7.38
N LEU A 284 13.16 20.39 8.31
CA LEU A 284 13.04 20.13 9.75
C LEU A 284 11.67 19.57 10.15
N ARG A 285 10.58 20.02 9.51
CA ARG A 285 9.24 19.44 9.75
C ARG A 285 9.16 17.99 9.29
N ARG A 286 9.72 17.67 8.13
CA ARG A 286 9.71 16.30 7.57
C ARG A 286 10.58 15.36 8.38
N ILE A 287 11.75 15.80 8.84
CA ILE A 287 12.64 14.98 9.70
C ILE A 287 11.95 14.62 11.01
N ARG A 288 11.29 15.58 11.66
CA ARG A 288 10.49 15.31 12.88
C ARG A 288 9.35 14.33 12.62
N SER A 289 8.69 14.46 11.48
CA SER A 289 7.63 13.54 11.05
C SER A 289 8.19 12.14 10.82
N ALA A 290 9.29 12.02 10.08
CA ALA A 290 9.96 10.75 9.82
C ALA A 290 10.43 10.06 11.11
N ALA A 291 10.99 10.80 12.05
CA ALA A 291 11.39 10.28 13.37
C ALA A 291 10.18 9.75 14.14
N SER A 292 9.08 10.52 14.18
CA SER A 292 7.83 10.11 14.84
C SER A 292 7.23 8.86 14.21
N VAL A 293 7.25 8.77 12.87
CA VAL A 293 6.80 7.55 12.16
C VAL A 293 7.70 6.37 12.43
N THR A 294 9.02 6.58 12.47
CA THR A 294 9.98 5.50 12.74
C THR A 294 9.79 4.97 14.15
N ALA A 295 9.66 5.85 15.16
CA ALA A 295 9.35 5.46 16.53
C ALA A 295 8.03 4.69 16.63
N ALA A 296 7.02 5.13 15.90
CA ALA A 296 5.73 4.44 15.84
C ALA A 296 5.82 3.07 15.14
N VAL A 297 6.61 2.92 14.08
CA VAL A 297 6.83 1.60 13.42
C VAL A 297 7.62 0.66 14.33
N VAL A 298 8.62 1.16 15.04
CA VAL A 298 9.43 0.36 15.99
C VAL A 298 8.57 -0.14 17.16
N THR A 299 7.66 0.69 17.66
CA THR A 299 6.65 0.31 18.67
C THR A 299 5.48 -0.47 18.08
N VAL A 300 5.54 -0.77 16.78
CA VAL A 300 4.50 -1.44 15.99
C VAL A 300 3.15 -0.69 16.05
N ASP A 301 3.13 0.58 16.46
CA ASP A 301 1.96 1.46 16.39
C ASP A 301 1.85 2.09 14.98
N PHE A 302 1.43 1.29 14.01
CA PHE A 302 1.18 1.75 12.64
C PHE A 302 0.15 2.88 12.56
N ARG A 303 -0.64 3.09 13.62
CA ARG A 303 -1.65 4.14 13.68
C ARG A 303 -0.99 5.48 14.01
N GLN A 304 -0.15 5.53 15.04
CA GLN A 304 0.68 6.70 15.31
C GLN A 304 1.58 7.03 14.12
N ALA A 305 2.13 6.01 13.45
CA ALA A 305 2.89 6.20 12.23
C ALA A 305 2.05 6.92 11.15
N ARG A 306 0.80 6.52 10.97
CA ARG A 306 -0.09 7.16 9.99
C ARG A 306 -0.49 8.58 10.38
N LEU A 307 -0.70 8.86 11.67
CA LEU A 307 -1.03 10.19 12.18
C LEU A 307 0.16 11.14 12.07
N ALA A 308 1.35 10.69 12.49
CA ALA A 308 2.61 11.41 12.34
C ALA A 308 2.93 11.70 10.88
N ALA A 309 2.64 10.77 9.97
CA ALA A 309 2.83 10.98 8.54
C ALA A 309 1.93 12.10 7.96
N ARG A 310 0.77 12.38 8.58
CA ARG A 310 -0.17 13.43 8.17
C ARG A 310 0.08 14.79 8.84
N GLY A 311 0.72 14.80 10.02
CA GLY A 311 1.02 16.01 10.80
C GLY A 311 1.74 17.14 10.04
N PRO A 312 2.73 16.89 9.15
CA PRO A 312 3.39 17.98 8.44
C PRO A 312 2.51 18.64 7.36
N GLU A 313 1.35 18.06 7.00
CA GLU A 313 0.39 18.64 6.05
C GLU A 313 -0.64 19.57 6.74
N SER A 314 -0.78 19.54 8.07
CA SER A 314 -1.81 20.31 8.81
C SER A 314 -1.38 21.71 9.23
N GLY A 315 -0.18 22.15 8.85
CA GLY A 315 0.24 23.55 9.03
C GLY A 315 -0.59 24.47 8.14
N VAL A 316 -1.44 25.30 8.74
CA VAL A 316 -2.07 26.53 8.17
C VAL A 316 -3.31 26.35 7.28
N ARG A 317 -3.57 25.23 6.61
CA ARG A 317 -4.86 25.09 5.90
C ARG A 317 -5.97 24.70 6.86
N ARG A 318 -6.82 25.67 7.21
CA ARG A 318 -8.16 25.44 7.79
C ARG A 318 -8.88 24.44 6.89
N PHE A 319 -8.88 23.17 7.29
CA PHE A 319 -9.69 22.15 6.66
C PHE A 319 -11.14 22.64 6.74
N ARG A 320 -11.70 23.08 5.62
CA ARG A 320 -13.14 23.29 5.51
C ARG A 320 -13.72 21.91 5.25
N PRO A 321 -14.35 21.26 6.26
CA PRO A 321 -15.00 20.00 6.01
C PRO A 321 -15.99 20.18 4.86
N PRO A 322 -16.10 19.20 3.93
CA PRO A 322 -17.24 19.19 3.02
C PRO A 322 -18.51 19.28 3.86
N VAL A 323 -19.33 20.29 3.58
CA VAL A 323 -20.52 20.60 4.38
C VAL A 323 -21.62 19.63 3.95
N LEU A 324 -21.59 18.41 4.50
CA LEU A 324 -22.82 17.63 4.59
C LEU A 324 -23.71 18.33 5.62
N PRO A 325 -24.96 18.67 5.31
CA PRO A 325 -25.86 19.25 6.29
C PRO A 325 -26.02 18.27 7.48
N PRO A 326 -26.08 18.77 8.72
CA PRO A 326 -26.23 17.91 9.88
C PRO A 326 -27.53 17.08 9.79
N PRO A 327 -27.52 15.81 10.22
CA PRO A 327 -28.70 14.97 10.11
C PRO A 327 -29.77 15.43 11.09
N ARG A 328 -31.03 15.46 10.64
CA ARG A 328 -32.18 15.80 11.49
C ARG A 328 -32.57 14.70 12.47
N ARG A 329 -32.23 13.45 12.15
CA ARG A 329 -32.55 12.27 12.98
C ARG A 329 -31.30 11.82 13.72
N PRO A 330 -31.37 11.57 15.04
CA PRO A 330 -30.18 11.23 15.82
C PRO A 330 -29.52 9.95 15.29
N TRP A 331 -30.28 8.91 14.94
CA TRP A 331 -29.73 7.64 14.48
C TRP A 331 -28.84 7.74 13.23
N LEU A 332 -28.96 8.82 12.44
CA LEU A 332 -28.11 9.09 11.27
C LEU A 332 -26.78 9.77 11.64
N ALA A 333 -26.56 10.19 12.88
CA ALA A 333 -25.35 10.88 13.31
C ALA A 333 -24.08 10.05 13.05
N VAL A 334 -24.11 8.75 13.35
CA VAL A 334 -22.96 7.83 13.16
C VAL A 334 -22.67 7.58 11.66
N PRO A 335 -23.66 7.20 10.81
CA PRO A 335 -23.48 7.16 9.37
C PRO A 335 -23.01 8.49 8.77
N TRP A 336 -23.59 9.62 9.20
CA TRP A 336 -23.23 10.95 8.73
C TRP A 336 -21.76 11.29 9.03
N ARG A 337 -21.29 11.02 10.26
CA ARG A 337 -19.87 11.19 10.63
C ARG A 337 -18.95 10.35 9.75
N THR A 338 -19.37 9.12 9.43
CA THR A 338 -18.63 8.21 8.55
C THR A 338 -18.57 8.75 7.12
N ALA A 339 -19.70 9.19 6.58
CA ALA A 339 -19.80 9.80 5.24
C ALA A 339 -18.97 11.08 5.13
N ALA A 340 -19.04 11.97 6.12
CA ALA A 340 -18.23 13.18 6.18
C ALA A 340 -16.72 12.85 6.17
N GLY A 341 -16.32 11.80 6.90
CA GLY A 341 -14.95 11.29 6.90
C GLY A 341 -14.50 10.74 5.54
N TRP A 342 -15.40 10.09 4.79
CA TRP A 342 -15.10 9.62 3.44
C TRP A 342 -14.98 10.76 2.44
N LEU A 343 -15.85 11.77 2.51
CA LEU A 343 -15.75 12.96 1.66
C LEU A 343 -14.49 13.78 1.96
N ALA A 344 -14.06 13.81 3.23
CA ALA A 344 -12.79 14.41 3.62
C ALA A 344 -11.57 13.67 3.03
N GLY A 345 -11.71 12.35 2.82
CA GLY A 345 -10.63 11.45 2.38
C GLY A 345 -11.08 10.41 1.34
N PRO A 346 -11.46 10.83 0.12
CA PRO A 346 -12.07 9.95 -0.89
C PRO A 346 -11.14 8.85 -1.38
N ALA A 347 -9.82 9.00 -1.17
CA ALA A 347 -8.84 7.97 -1.47
C ALA A 347 -9.13 6.64 -0.75
N ARG A 348 -9.84 6.66 0.39
CA ARG A 348 -10.26 5.44 1.10
C ARG A 348 -11.30 4.65 0.34
N LEU A 349 -12.28 5.34 -0.24
CA LEU A 349 -13.28 4.74 -1.12
C LEU A 349 -12.61 4.12 -2.35
N GLY A 350 -11.66 4.86 -2.95
CA GLY A 350 -10.87 4.35 -4.08
C GLY A 350 -10.11 3.07 -3.73
N TRP A 351 -9.40 3.04 -2.59
CA TRP A 351 -8.72 1.81 -2.14
C TRP A 351 -9.68 0.68 -1.79
N ALA A 352 -10.81 0.98 -1.15
CA ALA A 352 -11.83 -0.02 -0.87
C ALA A 352 -12.37 -0.64 -2.16
N ALA A 353 -12.59 0.16 -3.20
CA ALA A 353 -12.99 -0.32 -4.52
C ALA A 353 -11.91 -1.19 -5.18
N VAL A 354 -10.62 -0.82 -5.08
CA VAL A 354 -9.49 -1.64 -5.58
C VAL A 354 -9.45 -2.99 -4.86
N TRP A 355 -9.56 -3.01 -3.54
CA TRP A 355 -9.58 -4.25 -2.75
C TRP A 355 -10.82 -5.09 -3.03
N LEU A 356 -11.97 -4.46 -3.23
CA LEU A 356 -13.21 -5.12 -3.62
C LEU A 356 -13.05 -5.79 -4.98
N ALA A 357 -12.52 -5.09 -5.98
CA ALA A 357 -12.22 -5.66 -7.29
C ALA A 357 -11.26 -6.84 -7.18
N GLY A 358 -10.18 -6.71 -6.40
CA GLY A 358 -9.25 -7.82 -6.12
C GLY A 358 -9.93 -9.03 -5.46
N ALA A 359 -10.87 -8.79 -4.54
CA ALA A 359 -11.63 -9.85 -3.89
C ALA A 359 -12.52 -10.62 -4.88
N TYR A 360 -13.27 -9.91 -5.72
CA TYR A 360 -14.10 -10.51 -6.76
C TYR A 360 -13.25 -11.24 -7.80
N THR A 361 -12.09 -10.70 -8.17
CA THR A 361 -11.15 -11.37 -9.07
C THR A 361 -10.69 -12.71 -8.50
N ALA A 362 -10.22 -12.69 -7.25
CA ALA A 362 -9.71 -13.89 -6.59
C ALA A 362 -10.81 -14.95 -6.44
N VAL A 363 -12.04 -14.55 -6.10
CA VAL A 363 -13.15 -15.51 -5.98
C VAL A 363 -13.62 -16.06 -7.33
N THR A 364 -13.52 -15.29 -8.42
CA THR A 364 -13.88 -15.76 -9.77
C THR A 364 -12.86 -16.72 -10.37
N VAL A 365 -11.59 -16.62 -9.95
CA VAL A 365 -10.53 -17.55 -10.39
C VAL A 365 -10.55 -18.85 -9.57
N ALA A 366 -11.08 -18.81 -8.34
CA ALA A 366 -11.07 -19.95 -7.42
C ALA A 366 -11.70 -21.26 -7.98
N PRO A 367 -12.82 -21.25 -8.74
CA PRO A 367 -13.38 -22.47 -9.35
C PRO A 367 -12.43 -23.14 -10.36
N ALA A 368 -11.64 -22.36 -11.09
CA ALA A 368 -10.69 -22.89 -12.07
C ALA A 368 -9.42 -23.47 -11.41
N ALA A 369 -9.16 -23.11 -10.15
CA ALA A 369 -8.01 -23.59 -9.41
C ALA A 369 -8.29 -24.93 -8.71
N GLN A 370 -7.27 -25.79 -8.63
CA GLN A 370 -7.32 -27.08 -7.93
C GLN A 370 -6.42 -27.10 -6.70
N GLY A 371 -6.74 -28.00 -5.76
CA GLY A 371 -5.95 -28.26 -4.55
C GLY A 371 -5.54 -26.99 -3.78
N PRO A 372 -4.24 -26.76 -3.53
CA PRO A 372 -3.76 -25.60 -2.77
C PRO A 372 -4.01 -24.26 -3.48
N GLY A 373 -4.08 -24.24 -4.81
CA GLY A 373 -4.35 -23.02 -5.57
C GLY A 373 -5.75 -22.46 -5.28
N ARG A 374 -6.75 -23.34 -5.13
CA ARG A 374 -8.11 -22.95 -4.72
C ARG A 374 -8.13 -22.34 -3.34
N ILE A 375 -7.42 -22.96 -2.39
CA ILE A 375 -7.30 -22.46 -1.01
C ILE A 375 -6.69 -21.06 -1.02
N ALA A 376 -5.59 -20.87 -1.76
CA ALA A 376 -4.94 -19.57 -1.90
C ALA A 376 -5.87 -18.51 -2.53
N ALA A 377 -6.64 -18.86 -3.56
CA ALA A 377 -7.59 -17.94 -4.20
C ALA A 377 -8.71 -17.54 -3.23
N VAL A 378 -9.28 -18.48 -2.48
CA VAL A 378 -10.32 -18.22 -1.47
C VAL A 378 -9.78 -17.33 -0.34
N LEU A 379 -8.62 -17.65 0.21
CA LEU A 379 -7.99 -16.83 1.25
C LEU A 379 -7.65 -15.43 0.75
N SER A 380 -7.19 -15.31 -0.50
CA SER A 380 -6.93 -14.02 -1.14
C SER A 380 -8.21 -13.21 -1.32
N ALA A 381 -9.31 -13.85 -1.71
CA ALA A 381 -10.62 -13.21 -1.82
C ALA A 381 -11.11 -12.68 -0.47
N LEU A 382 -11.00 -13.48 0.60
CA LEU A 382 -11.38 -13.07 1.95
C LEU A 382 -10.46 -11.97 2.50
N ALA A 383 -9.15 -12.06 2.28
CA ALA A 383 -8.20 -11.04 2.72
C ALA A 383 -8.43 -9.70 2.00
N ALA A 384 -8.66 -9.73 0.69
CA ALA A 384 -8.97 -8.53 -0.10
C ALA A 384 -10.35 -7.96 0.27
N GLY A 385 -11.37 -8.81 0.47
CA GLY A 385 -12.69 -8.39 0.94
C GLY A 385 -12.61 -7.74 2.33
N TYR A 386 -11.86 -8.35 3.25
CA TYR A 386 -11.56 -7.78 4.55
C TYR A 386 -10.84 -6.42 4.43
N ALA A 387 -9.82 -6.30 3.58
CA ALA A 387 -9.11 -5.04 3.36
C ALA A 387 -10.03 -3.92 2.82
N ALA A 388 -10.98 -4.27 1.95
CA ALA A 388 -12.01 -3.36 1.46
C ALA A 388 -12.89 -2.84 2.61
N THR A 389 -13.39 -3.74 3.47
CA THR A 389 -14.23 -3.38 4.62
C THR A 389 -13.50 -2.49 5.63
N VAL A 390 -12.23 -2.81 5.91
CA VAL A 390 -11.34 -2.05 6.80
C VAL A 390 -11.13 -0.61 6.31
N GLY A 391 -11.00 -0.42 5.00
CA GLY A 391 -10.82 0.91 4.41
C GLY A 391 -11.99 1.87 4.70
N LEU A 392 -13.20 1.31 4.81
CA LEU A 392 -14.46 2.02 5.03
C LEU A 392 -14.74 2.30 6.52
N LEU A 393 -14.23 1.46 7.42
CA LEU A 393 -14.45 1.52 8.88
C LEU A 393 -13.49 2.45 9.65
N GLU A 394 -12.87 3.44 8.99
CA GLU A 394 -11.97 4.37 9.68
C GLU A 394 -12.67 5.13 10.81
N ALA A 395 -13.93 5.52 10.64
CA ALA A 395 -14.66 6.25 11.66
C ALA A 395 -14.84 5.41 12.94
N ALA A 396 -15.18 4.12 12.81
CA ALA A 396 -15.26 3.19 13.92
C ALA A 396 -13.93 3.04 14.66
N ARG A 397 -12.82 3.00 13.90
CA ARG A 397 -11.47 2.95 14.47
C ARG A 397 -11.21 4.18 15.31
N LEU A 398 -11.40 5.36 14.73
CA LEU A 398 -11.17 6.62 15.44
C LEU A 398 -11.99 6.77 16.72
N ASP A 399 -13.21 6.23 16.77
CA ASP A 399 -14.04 6.20 17.97
C ASP A 399 -13.61 5.08 18.95
N GLY A 400 -13.11 3.96 18.44
CA GLY A 400 -12.40 2.89 19.19
C GLY A 400 -11.16 3.36 19.93
N ASP A 401 -10.46 4.33 19.36
CA ASP A 401 -9.23 4.85 19.90
C ASP A 401 -9.40 6.05 20.84
N ASP A 402 -10.50 6.79 20.71
CA ASP A 402 -10.84 7.89 21.60
C ASP A 402 -12.34 7.85 21.92
N VAL A 403 -12.66 7.14 23.00
CA VAL A 403 -14.03 6.94 23.47
C VAL A 403 -14.70 8.28 23.82
N ASN A 404 -13.93 9.33 24.14
CA ASN A 404 -14.48 10.65 24.44
C ASN A 404 -15.25 11.25 23.26
N ARG A 405 -14.85 10.94 22.01
CA ARG A 405 -15.54 11.38 20.80
C ARG A 405 -16.95 10.83 20.67
N SER A 406 -17.20 9.70 21.32
CA SER A 406 -18.47 8.99 21.31
C SER A 406 -19.36 9.35 22.50
N ARG A 407 -18.81 9.98 23.56
CA ARG A 407 -19.56 10.33 24.79
C ARG A 407 -20.70 11.32 24.54
N ALA A 408 -20.59 12.15 23.51
CA ALA A 408 -21.62 13.12 23.15
C ALA A 408 -22.81 12.49 22.37
N LEU A 409 -22.75 11.20 22.04
CA LEU A 409 -23.82 10.52 21.31
C LEU A 409 -24.76 9.79 22.27
N PRO A 410 -26.07 9.71 21.98
CA PRO A 410 -27.08 9.15 22.88
C PRO A 410 -27.09 7.61 22.96
N TRP A 411 -26.07 6.92 22.45
CA TRP A 411 -26.01 5.45 22.45
C TRP A 411 -24.82 4.94 23.25
N THR A 412 -24.95 3.71 23.75
CA THR A 412 -23.81 2.99 24.32
C THR A 412 -22.71 2.78 23.27
N PHE A 413 -21.46 2.77 23.72
CA PHE A 413 -20.31 2.61 22.83
C PHE A 413 -20.40 1.36 21.92
N PRO A 414 -20.81 0.17 22.40
CA PRO A 414 -21.05 -1.00 21.53
C PRO A 414 -22.10 -0.75 20.45
N GLY A 415 -23.18 -0.03 20.80
CA GLY A 415 -24.20 0.38 19.85
C GLY A 415 -23.68 1.37 18.80
N ILE A 416 -22.73 2.23 19.14
CA ILE A 416 -22.07 3.15 18.19
C ILE A 416 -21.18 2.37 17.23
N VAL A 417 -20.37 1.44 17.76
CA VAL A 417 -19.48 0.57 16.98
C VAL A 417 -20.25 -0.22 15.91
N LEU A 418 -21.36 -0.86 16.29
CA LEU A 418 -22.19 -1.60 15.33
C LEU A 418 -22.84 -0.68 14.29
N ARG A 419 -23.27 0.52 14.68
CA ARG A 419 -23.86 1.50 13.73
C ARG A 419 -22.86 2.01 12.69
N HIS A 420 -21.55 1.98 12.97
CA HIS A 420 -20.54 2.29 11.96
C HIS A 420 -20.49 1.29 10.81
N ALA A 421 -21.03 0.07 10.96
CA ALA A 421 -21.11 -0.90 9.86
C ALA A 421 -22.25 -0.60 8.87
N LEU A 422 -23.27 0.20 9.24
CA LEU A 422 -24.44 0.44 8.40
C LEU A 422 -24.08 1.08 7.05
N LEU A 423 -23.27 2.15 7.07
CA LEU A 423 -22.89 2.85 5.84
C LEU A 423 -21.92 2.03 4.95
N PRO A 424 -20.84 1.41 5.48
CA PRO A 424 -20.04 0.45 4.71
C PRO A 424 -20.86 -0.68 4.09
N LEU A 425 -21.82 -1.25 4.83
CA LEU A 425 -22.68 -2.31 4.32
C LEU A 425 -23.57 -1.82 3.17
N ALA A 426 -24.17 -0.64 3.33
CA ALA A 426 -24.98 0.01 2.31
C ALA A 426 -24.20 0.41 1.04
N VAL A 427 -22.85 0.49 1.10
CA VAL A 427 -22.00 0.73 -0.07
C VAL A 427 -21.48 -0.58 -0.67
N LEU A 428 -21.01 -1.50 0.17
CA LEU A 428 -20.40 -2.75 -0.28
C LEU A 428 -21.43 -3.70 -0.91
N LEU A 429 -22.64 -3.79 -0.37
CA LEU A 429 -23.67 -4.67 -0.93
C LEU A 429 -24.09 -4.24 -2.35
N PRO A 430 -24.45 -2.97 -2.61
CA PRO A 430 -24.75 -2.55 -3.99
C PRO A 430 -23.54 -2.64 -4.92
N ALA A 431 -22.34 -2.24 -4.47
CA ALA A 431 -21.13 -2.34 -5.30
C ALA A 431 -20.81 -3.80 -5.66
N GLY A 432 -20.97 -4.72 -4.71
CA GLY A 432 -20.80 -6.14 -4.94
C GLY A 432 -21.91 -6.75 -5.80
N ALA A 433 -23.16 -6.29 -5.66
CA ALA A 433 -24.26 -6.68 -6.54
C ALA A 433 -24.03 -6.22 -7.99
N VAL A 434 -23.52 -5.00 -8.19
CA VAL A 434 -23.07 -4.52 -9.52
C VAL A 434 -21.95 -5.39 -10.06
N ALA A 435 -20.96 -5.77 -9.24
CA ALA A 435 -19.92 -6.70 -9.66
C ALA A 435 -20.49 -8.07 -10.07
N CYS A 436 -21.46 -8.61 -9.32
CA CYS A 436 -22.14 -9.85 -9.68
C CYS A 436 -22.91 -9.74 -11.01
N ALA A 437 -23.64 -8.63 -11.22
CA ALA A 437 -24.37 -8.37 -12.45
C ALA A 437 -23.45 -8.21 -13.66
N LEU A 438 -22.30 -7.53 -13.49
CA LEU A 438 -21.27 -7.41 -14.52
C LEU A 438 -20.70 -8.79 -14.89
N LEU A 439 -20.35 -9.62 -13.90
CA LEU A 439 -19.89 -10.99 -14.13
C LEU A 439 -20.95 -11.83 -14.86
N ALA A 440 -22.23 -11.69 -14.49
CA ALA A 440 -23.35 -12.35 -15.16
C ALA A 440 -23.46 -11.93 -16.63
N SER A 441 -23.39 -10.61 -16.91
CA SER A 441 -23.46 -10.06 -18.27
C SER A 441 -22.31 -10.51 -19.17
N LEU A 442 -21.18 -10.88 -18.57
CA LEU A 442 -19.99 -11.40 -19.26
C LEU A 442 -20.00 -12.94 -19.35
N GLY A 443 -21.10 -13.61 -18.95
CA GLY A 443 -21.20 -15.08 -18.95
C GLY A 443 -20.24 -15.77 -17.97
N ARG A 444 -19.72 -15.06 -16.96
CA ARG A 444 -18.82 -15.62 -15.94
C ARG A 444 -19.63 -16.27 -14.82
N PRO A 445 -19.08 -17.27 -14.10
CA PRO A 445 -19.78 -17.91 -12.99
C PRO A 445 -20.08 -16.89 -11.87
N VAL A 446 -21.37 -16.65 -11.63
CA VAL A 446 -21.86 -15.62 -10.69
C VAL A 446 -21.92 -16.12 -9.25
N LEU A 447 -22.14 -17.42 -9.05
CA LEU A 447 -22.32 -18.01 -7.72
C LEU A 447 -21.14 -17.73 -6.75
N PRO A 448 -19.86 -17.87 -7.14
CA PRO A 448 -18.73 -17.47 -6.30
C PRO A 448 -18.79 -16.00 -5.83
N ALA A 449 -19.19 -15.11 -6.74
CA ALA A 449 -19.32 -13.68 -6.48
C ALA A 449 -20.48 -13.38 -5.51
N VAL A 450 -21.60 -14.10 -5.64
CA VAL A 450 -22.74 -14.01 -4.72
C VAL A 450 -22.39 -14.53 -3.33
N LEU A 451 -21.64 -15.64 -3.23
CA LEU A 451 -21.18 -16.13 -1.93
C LEU A 451 -20.28 -15.11 -1.22
N LEU A 452 -19.36 -14.47 -1.96
CA LEU A 452 -18.54 -13.39 -1.42
C LEU A 452 -19.39 -12.17 -1.01
N LEU A 453 -20.39 -11.81 -1.79
CA LEU A 453 -21.35 -10.74 -1.46
C LEU A 453 -22.03 -11.01 -0.11
N CYS A 454 -22.48 -12.25 0.12
CA CYS A 454 -23.09 -12.68 1.37
C CYS A 454 -22.10 -12.72 2.56
N CYS A 455 -20.79 -12.70 2.31
CA CYS A 455 -19.77 -12.65 3.36
C CYS A 455 -19.53 -11.24 3.93
N PHE A 456 -19.93 -10.16 3.25
CA PHE A 456 -19.61 -8.79 3.69
C PHE A 456 -20.10 -8.40 5.09
N PRO A 457 -21.32 -8.80 5.55
CA PRO A 457 -21.74 -8.55 6.93
C PRO A 457 -20.78 -9.15 7.97
N ALA A 458 -20.34 -10.39 7.77
CA ALA A 458 -19.37 -11.06 8.61
C ALA A 458 -17.97 -10.41 8.54
N LEU A 459 -17.51 -10.06 7.33
CA LEU A 459 -16.24 -9.33 7.14
C LEU A 459 -16.24 -7.98 7.86
N LEU A 460 -17.37 -7.26 7.86
CA LEU A 460 -17.55 -6.02 8.63
C LEU A 460 -17.49 -6.29 10.14
N GLY A 461 -18.13 -7.36 10.64
CA GLY A 461 -18.01 -7.78 12.03
C GLY A 461 -16.55 -8.04 12.44
N ALA A 462 -15.82 -8.80 11.63
CA ALA A 462 -14.38 -9.04 11.81
C ALA A 462 -13.56 -7.74 11.78
N ALA A 463 -13.87 -6.82 10.87
CA ALA A 463 -13.18 -5.53 10.79
C ALA A 463 -13.51 -4.61 11.97
N LEU A 464 -14.72 -4.67 12.53
CA LEU A 464 -15.10 -3.99 13.78
C LEU A 464 -14.37 -4.56 14.99
N ILE A 465 -14.16 -5.88 15.06
CA ILE A 465 -13.27 -6.49 16.07
C ILE A 465 -11.88 -5.86 15.95
N SER A 466 -11.32 -5.71 14.75
CA SER A 466 -10.03 -5.03 14.59
C SER A 466 -10.08 -3.53 14.91
N ALA A 467 -11.23 -2.87 14.75
CA ALA A 467 -11.40 -1.46 15.09
C ALA A 467 -11.42 -1.21 16.60
N CYS A 468 -12.02 -2.12 17.36
CA CYS A 468 -12.13 -2.07 18.82
C CYS A 468 -11.02 -2.88 19.50
N ARG A 469 -9.78 -2.70 19.06
CA ARG A 469 -8.63 -3.42 19.64
C ARG A 469 -7.91 -2.67 20.74
N GLY A 470 -7.95 -1.35 20.72
CA GLY A 470 -7.19 -0.49 21.62
C GLY A 470 -5.70 -0.49 21.37
N THR A 471 -4.96 0.02 22.35
CA THR A 471 -3.51 0.05 22.36
C THR A 471 -2.94 -1.36 22.50
N LEU A 472 -1.79 -1.62 21.86
CA LEU A 472 -1.07 -2.87 22.03
C LEU A 472 -0.60 -2.97 23.50
N PRO A 473 -1.00 -3.99 24.26
CA PRO A 473 -0.51 -4.19 25.61
C PRO A 473 1.02 -4.36 25.61
N TYR A 474 1.72 -3.68 26.52
CA TYR A 474 3.18 -3.73 26.59
C TYR A 474 3.70 -5.15 26.83
N GLU A 475 2.94 -5.97 27.55
CA GLU A 475 3.24 -7.39 27.80
C GLU A 475 3.42 -8.20 26.50
N LEU A 476 2.70 -7.88 25.43
CA LEU A 476 2.85 -8.57 24.14
C LEU A 476 4.15 -8.22 23.42
N LEU A 477 4.78 -7.08 23.75
CA LEU A 477 6.08 -6.67 23.21
C LEU A 477 7.24 -7.39 23.92
N LEU A 478 7.04 -7.79 25.18
CA LEU A 478 8.00 -8.60 25.92
C LEU A 478 7.97 -10.06 25.45
N GLY A 479 6.76 -10.56 25.18
CA GLY A 479 6.55 -11.95 24.79
C GLY A 479 6.89 -12.93 25.91
N ALA A 480 6.89 -14.22 25.57
CA ALA A 480 7.45 -15.28 26.41
C ALA A 480 8.64 -15.91 25.68
N ASP A 481 9.74 -16.11 26.40
CA ASP A 481 10.91 -16.83 25.89
C ASP A 481 10.60 -18.34 25.87
N THR A 482 10.71 -18.95 24.69
CA THR A 482 10.51 -20.39 24.48
C THR A 482 11.79 -21.00 23.89
N VAL A 483 11.86 -22.33 23.83
CA VAL A 483 12.97 -23.04 23.16
C VAL A 483 13.09 -22.64 21.68
N MET A 484 12.01 -22.17 21.06
CA MET A 484 11.98 -21.68 19.67
C MET A 484 12.26 -20.17 19.54
N GLY A 485 12.65 -19.52 20.64
CA GLY A 485 12.90 -18.07 20.72
C GLY A 485 11.76 -17.29 21.37
N ASN A 486 11.88 -15.96 21.35
CA ASN A 486 10.91 -15.06 21.95
C ASN A 486 9.62 -14.96 21.11
N THR A 487 8.46 -15.15 21.76
CA THR A 487 7.15 -15.20 21.10
C THR A 487 6.51 -13.83 20.82
N ALA A 488 7.14 -12.71 21.21
CA ALA A 488 6.60 -11.36 21.06
C ALA A 488 6.15 -11.06 19.63
N VAL A 489 6.97 -11.40 18.63
CA VAL A 489 6.64 -11.15 17.20
C VAL A 489 5.36 -11.88 16.81
N LEU A 490 5.18 -13.13 17.24
CA LEU A 490 3.99 -13.92 16.95
C LEU A 490 2.77 -13.37 17.70
N GLN A 491 2.91 -13.04 18.98
CA GLN A 491 1.84 -12.47 19.80
C GLN A 491 1.34 -11.13 19.22
N VAL A 492 2.28 -10.25 18.83
CA VAL A 492 1.98 -8.99 18.14
C VAL A 492 1.31 -9.27 16.80
N ALA A 493 1.83 -10.20 16.00
CA ALA A 493 1.20 -10.57 14.73
C ALA A 493 -0.24 -11.05 14.92
N VAL A 494 -0.50 -11.95 15.87
CA VAL A 494 -1.85 -12.45 16.21
C VAL A 494 -2.75 -11.31 16.68
N TRP A 495 -2.24 -10.38 17.50
CA TRP A 495 -3.00 -9.20 17.93
C TRP A 495 -3.46 -8.34 16.75
N TYR A 496 -2.57 -8.13 15.77
CA TYR A 496 -2.87 -7.38 14.55
C TYR A 496 -3.77 -8.15 13.56
N LEU A 497 -3.61 -9.47 13.51
CA LEU A 497 -4.29 -10.36 12.57
C LEU A 497 -5.57 -10.99 13.13
N ARG A 498 -5.98 -10.67 14.37
CA ARG A 498 -7.17 -11.25 15.00
C ARG A 498 -8.44 -11.11 14.15
N GLY A 499 -8.67 -9.94 13.55
CA GLY A 499 -9.81 -9.67 12.67
C GLY A 499 -9.75 -10.50 11.38
N PRO A 500 -8.67 -10.39 10.58
CA PRO A 500 -8.49 -11.22 9.39
C PRO A 500 -8.58 -12.72 9.67
N MET A 501 -7.93 -13.20 10.74
CA MET A 501 -7.95 -14.62 11.11
C MET A 501 -9.35 -15.07 11.47
N ALA A 502 -10.11 -14.28 12.24
CA ALA A 502 -11.50 -14.57 12.56
C ALA A 502 -12.38 -14.65 11.31
N ALA A 503 -12.22 -13.69 10.38
CA ALA A 503 -12.90 -13.72 9.09
C ALA A 503 -12.57 -14.99 8.30
N CYS A 504 -11.28 -15.34 8.17
CA CYS A 504 -10.85 -16.53 7.45
C CYS A 504 -11.40 -17.81 8.11
N VAL A 505 -11.23 -17.99 9.42
CA VAL A 505 -11.70 -19.18 10.15
C VAL A 505 -13.22 -19.38 10.00
N VAL A 506 -13.99 -18.30 10.12
CA VAL A 506 -15.46 -18.36 10.05
C VAL A 506 -15.95 -18.54 8.62
N LEU A 507 -15.37 -17.83 7.63
CA LEU A 507 -15.92 -17.75 6.27
C LEU A 507 -15.31 -18.72 5.26
N PHE A 508 -14.07 -19.17 5.50
CA PHE A 508 -13.37 -20.08 4.60
C PHE A 508 -14.14 -21.38 4.35
N PRO A 509 -14.67 -22.10 5.37
CA PRO A 509 -15.37 -23.36 5.14
C PRO A 509 -16.58 -23.20 4.23
N PHE A 510 -17.36 -22.13 4.41
CA PHE A 510 -18.56 -21.86 3.60
C PHE A 510 -18.20 -21.48 2.17
N LEU A 511 -17.20 -20.62 1.98
CA LEU A 511 -16.78 -20.22 0.65
C LEU A 511 -16.14 -21.39 -0.11
N ALA A 512 -15.31 -22.20 0.55
CA ALA A 512 -14.70 -23.40 -0.03
C ALA A 512 -15.73 -24.49 -0.36
N TYR A 513 -16.70 -24.74 0.53
CA TYR A 513 -17.79 -25.69 0.30
C TYR A 513 -18.69 -25.26 -0.85
N GLY A 514 -19.11 -23.98 -0.85
CA GLY A 514 -19.93 -23.42 -1.93
C GLY A 514 -19.24 -23.52 -3.28
N LEU A 515 -17.94 -23.23 -3.36
CA LEU A 515 -17.16 -23.37 -4.59
C LEU A 515 -17.09 -24.82 -5.11
N ARG A 516 -16.96 -25.82 -4.22
CA ARG A 516 -16.99 -27.23 -4.61
C ARG A 516 -18.36 -27.66 -5.10
N SER A 517 -19.43 -27.14 -4.51
CA SER A 517 -20.79 -27.48 -4.95
C SER A 517 -21.07 -27.05 -6.39
N VAL A 518 -20.47 -25.95 -6.87
CA VAL A 518 -20.61 -25.46 -8.25
C VAL A 518 -20.05 -26.45 -9.27
N GLU A 519 -18.97 -27.16 -8.92
CA GLU A 519 -18.34 -28.14 -9.82
C GLU A 519 -19.21 -29.40 -10.00
N GLY A 520 -20.02 -29.73 -8.99
CA GLY A 520 -20.92 -30.88 -9.01
C GLY A 520 -22.29 -30.62 -9.66
N GLY A 521 -22.56 -29.39 -10.13
CA GLY A 521 -23.87 -28.98 -10.66
C GLY A 521 -24.60 -27.98 -9.77
N ALA A 522 -25.92 -27.82 -9.95
CA ALA A 522 -26.70 -26.90 -9.14
C ALA A 522 -26.68 -27.32 -7.66
N PRO A 523 -26.48 -26.39 -6.71
CA PRO A 523 -26.50 -26.73 -5.29
C PRO A 523 -27.87 -27.30 -4.94
N SER A 524 -27.90 -28.49 -4.33
CA SER A 524 -29.12 -29.04 -3.78
C SER A 524 -29.68 -28.09 -2.70
N LEU A 525 -31.01 -28.02 -2.56
CA LEU A 525 -31.68 -27.23 -1.52
C LEU A 525 -31.01 -27.31 -0.12
N PRO A 526 -30.58 -28.49 0.38
CA PRO A 526 -29.87 -28.57 1.66
C PRO A 526 -28.53 -27.82 1.68
N ALA A 527 -27.77 -27.80 0.58
CA ALA A 527 -26.51 -27.06 0.50
C ALA A 527 -26.72 -25.55 0.62
N GLY A 528 -27.79 -25.02 0.02
CA GLY A 528 -28.17 -23.62 0.15
C GLY A 528 -28.53 -23.22 1.59
N ALA A 529 -29.29 -24.08 2.29
CA ALA A 529 -29.66 -23.85 3.69
C ALA A 529 -28.43 -23.85 4.63
N VAL A 530 -27.50 -24.78 4.43
CA VAL A 530 -26.24 -24.85 5.21
C VAL A 530 -25.38 -23.61 4.99
N LEU A 531 -25.23 -23.17 3.73
CA LEU A 531 -24.48 -21.96 3.40
C LEU A 531 -25.12 -20.70 3.99
N GLY A 532 -26.43 -20.53 3.83
CA GLY A 532 -27.17 -19.38 4.36
C GLY A 532 -27.15 -19.32 5.88
N GLY A 533 -27.47 -20.44 6.54
CA GLY A 533 -27.44 -20.54 8.01
C GLY A 533 -26.04 -20.32 8.59
N GLY A 534 -25.02 -20.89 7.94
CA GLY A 534 -23.62 -20.73 8.34
C GLY A 534 -23.12 -19.30 8.23
N LEU A 535 -23.42 -18.59 7.14
CA LEU A 535 -23.05 -17.18 6.96
C LEU A 535 -23.79 -16.25 7.93
N LEU A 536 -25.07 -16.54 8.23
CA LEU A 536 -25.85 -15.81 9.22
C LEU A 536 -25.30 -16.02 10.64
N LEU A 537 -24.97 -17.26 11.00
CA LEU A 537 -24.32 -17.59 12.27
C LEU A 537 -22.94 -16.94 12.39
N GLY A 538 -22.13 -16.98 11.33
CA GLY A 538 -20.83 -16.33 11.29
C GLY A 538 -20.93 -14.80 11.45
N THR A 539 -21.91 -14.18 10.79
CA THR A 539 -22.18 -12.74 10.91
C THR A 539 -22.58 -12.37 12.33
N THR A 540 -23.53 -13.10 12.92
CA THR A 540 -24.02 -12.84 14.28
C THR A 540 -22.92 -13.04 15.32
N ALA A 541 -22.12 -14.11 15.21
CA ALA A 541 -20.99 -14.38 16.10
C ALA A 541 -19.92 -13.27 16.05
N LEU A 542 -19.52 -12.84 14.85
CA LEU A 542 -18.51 -11.77 14.71
C LEU A 542 -19.04 -10.40 15.16
N ALA A 543 -20.31 -10.10 14.91
CA ALA A 543 -20.94 -8.88 15.41
C ALA A 543 -21.07 -8.87 16.94
N ALA A 544 -21.46 -10.01 17.54
CA ALA A 544 -21.51 -10.17 18.99
C ALA A 544 -20.11 -9.99 19.62
N TRP A 545 -19.08 -10.59 19.01
CA TRP A 545 -17.70 -10.42 19.48
C TRP A 545 -17.20 -8.98 19.37
N ALA A 546 -17.53 -8.27 18.28
CA ALA A 546 -17.26 -6.84 18.17
C ALA A 546 -17.92 -6.04 19.30
N GLY A 547 -19.18 -6.35 19.62
CA GLY A 547 -19.92 -5.73 20.73
C GLY A 547 -19.28 -5.99 22.10
N MET A 548 -18.86 -7.24 22.37
CA MET A 548 -18.16 -7.59 23.61
C MET A 548 -16.82 -6.85 23.75
N ARG A 549 -16.06 -6.71 22.66
CA ARG A 549 -14.80 -5.95 22.66
C ARG A 549 -15.02 -4.46 22.91
N ALA A 550 -16.07 -3.89 22.34
CA ALA A 550 -16.46 -2.51 22.62
C ALA A 550 -16.83 -2.32 24.11
N TRP A 551 -17.52 -3.28 24.72
CA TRP A 551 -17.82 -3.25 26.16
C TRP A 551 -16.56 -3.29 27.03
N SER A 552 -15.57 -4.13 26.70
CA SER A 552 -14.33 -4.20 27.48
C SER A 552 -13.55 -2.87 27.47
N HIS A 553 -13.63 -2.09 26.38
CA HIS A 553 -12.96 -0.80 26.27
C HIS A 553 -13.54 0.31 27.14
N VAL A 554 -14.81 0.20 27.53
CA VAL A 554 -15.43 1.20 28.41
C VAL A 554 -15.10 0.95 29.88
N ARG A 555 -14.73 -0.29 30.23
CA ARG A 555 -14.42 -0.69 31.62
C ARG A 555 -12.96 -0.47 32.00
N SER A 556 -12.05 -0.53 31.04
CA SER A 556 -10.63 -0.17 31.19
C SER A 556 -10.45 1.34 31.15
#